data_AF-A0A3D6DGV2-F1
#
_entry.id   AF-A0A3D6DGV2-F1
#
_cell.length_a   1.000
_cell.length_b   1.000
_cell.length_c   1.000
_cell.angle_alpha   90.00
_cell.angle_beta   90.00
_cell.angle_gamma   90.00
#
_symmetry.space_group_name_H-M   'P 1'
#
loop_
_entity.id
_entity.type
_entity.pdbx_description
1 polymer ?
#
loop_
_entity_poly.entity_id
_entity_poly.type
_entity_poly.pdbx_seq_one_letter_code
_entity_poly.pdbx_strand_id
1 'polypeptide(L)'
;LPEEVRERTDILDSVGNTTAAIGKGFAIASAALTALALFAAYVEFTGIDGINIFKANVLAALFIGGMIPVVFSALAMNSVGKAAMEMVQEVRRQFKEIPGILEGTGTPEYGKCVDISTQAALKEMMLPGAMTIAFPLVIGLVPL
;
A
#
# COMPACT_ATOMS: atom_id res chain seq x y z
N LEU A 1 -0.69 29.13 17.96
CA LEU A 1 0.41 28.58 18.78
C LEU A 1 1.68 29.39 18.49
N PRO A 2 2.63 29.50 19.43
CA PRO A 2 3.92 30.12 19.17
C PRO A 2 4.68 29.42 18.04
N GLU A 3 5.44 30.16 17.25
CA GLU A 3 6.20 29.65 16.10
C GLU A 3 7.23 28.58 16.51
N GLU A 4 7.86 28.75 17.69
CA GLU A 4 8.78 27.79 18.30
C GLU A 4 8.16 26.38 18.46
N VAL A 5 6.85 26.28 18.71
CA VAL A 5 6.16 24.99 18.82
C VAL A 5 6.17 24.29 17.46
N ARG A 6 5.90 25.03 16.38
CA ARG A 6 5.88 24.48 15.02
C ARG A 6 7.28 24.04 14.60
N GLU A 7 8.29 24.87 14.84
CA GLU A 7 9.69 24.56 14.55
C GLU A 7 10.14 23.26 15.23
N ARG A 8 9.84 23.11 16.53
CA ARG A 8 10.14 21.87 17.27
C ARG A 8 9.41 20.67 16.69
N THR A 9 8.12 20.81 16.34
CA THR A 9 7.36 19.70 15.76
C THR A 9 7.82 19.33 14.35
N ASP A 10 8.29 20.27 13.54
CA ASP A 10 8.80 19.99 12.19
C ASP A 10 10.15 19.24 12.25
N ILE A 11 11.02 19.57 13.22
CA ILE A 11 12.24 18.78 13.48
C ILE A 11 11.87 17.34 13.86
N LEU A 12 10.87 17.16 14.74
CA LEU A 12 10.41 15.83 15.15
C LEU A 12 9.76 15.04 13.99
N ASP A 13 8.98 15.69 13.13
CA ASP A 13 8.39 15.06 11.95
C ASP A 13 9.46 14.56 10.97
N SER A 14 10.50 15.37 10.73
CA SER A 14 11.65 14.98 9.89
C SER A 14 12.36 13.74 10.41
N VAL A 15 12.61 13.68 11.73
CA VAL A 15 13.16 12.49 12.39
C VAL A 15 12.19 11.31 12.26
N GLY A 16 10.90 11.53 12.49
CA GLY A 16 9.85 10.52 12.35
C GLY A 16 9.78 9.91 10.95
N ASN A 17 9.90 10.71 9.90
CA ASN A 17 9.96 10.25 8.51
C ASN A 17 11.17 9.33 8.25
N THR A 18 12.31 9.65 8.84
CA THR A 18 13.52 8.80 8.78
C THR A 18 13.32 7.49 9.55
N THR A 19 12.76 7.54 10.76
CA THR A 19 12.46 6.35 11.56
C THR A 19 11.44 5.45 10.87
N ALA A 20 10.41 6.02 10.24
CA ALA A 20 9.44 5.27 9.45
C ALA A 20 10.09 4.55 8.26
N ALA A 21 11.06 5.19 7.58
CA ALA A 21 11.82 4.56 6.51
C ALA A 21 12.69 3.39 7.02
N ILE A 22 13.36 3.55 8.16
CA ILE A 22 14.11 2.46 8.81
C ILE A 22 13.17 1.29 9.14
N GLY A 23 11.99 1.57 9.70
CA GLY A 23 10.99 0.55 10.01
C GLY A 23 10.52 -0.22 8.77
N LYS A 24 10.26 0.48 7.65
CA LYS A 24 9.94 -0.16 6.36
C LYS A 24 11.08 -1.06 5.87
N GLY A 25 12.32 -0.59 5.97
CA GLY A 25 13.50 -1.37 5.57
C GLY A 25 13.66 -2.66 6.38
N PHE A 26 13.49 -2.57 7.70
CA PHE A 26 13.55 -3.74 8.59
C PHE A 26 12.44 -4.75 8.28
N ALA A 27 11.21 -4.27 8.08
CA ALA A 27 10.08 -5.13 7.73
C ALA A 27 10.32 -5.89 6.41
N ILE A 28 10.85 -5.21 5.38
CA ILE A 28 11.17 -5.83 4.08
C ILE A 28 12.28 -6.89 4.24
N ALA A 29 13.36 -6.56 4.94
CA ALA A 29 14.48 -7.48 5.14
C ALA A 29 14.05 -8.73 5.92
N SER A 30 13.30 -8.53 7.01
CA SER A 30 12.74 -9.64 7.80
C SER A 30 11.80 -10.50 6.95
N ALA A 31 10.89 -9.89 6.18
CA ALA A 31 9.97 -10.62 5.31
C ALA A 31 10.71 -11.43 4.24
N ALA A 32 11.78 -10.89 3.64
CA ALA A 32 12.59 -11.61 2.65
C ALA A 32 13.28 -12.84 3.26
N LEU A 33 13.90 -12.69 4.44
CA LEU A 33 14.53 -13.81 5.16
C LEU A 33 13.50 -14.87 5.56
N THR A 34 12.35 -14.46 6.07
CA THR A 34 11.25 -15.37 6.39
C THR A 34 10.72 -16.08 5.15
N ALA A 35 10.57 -15.40 4.02
CA ALA A 35 10.14 -16.00 2.76
C ALA A 35 11.13 -17.08 2.28
N LEU A 36 12.44 -16.83 2.37
CA LEU A 36 13.46 -17.84 2.04
C LEU A 36 13.40 -19.06 2.97
N ALA A 37 13.21 -18.83 4.27
CA ALA A 37 13.06 -19.92 5.25
C ALA A 37 11.80 -20.77 4.98
N LEU A 38 10.66 -20.11 4.70
CA LEU A 38 9.43 -20.79 4.32
C LEU A 38 9.57 -21.56 3.01
N PHE A 39 10.36 -21.04 2.07
CA PHE A 39 10.64 -21.71 0.81
C PHE A 39 11.48 -22.97 0.99
N ALA A 40 12.51 -22.93 1.85
CA ALA A 40 13.28 -24.11 2.23
C ALA A 40 12.39 -25.16 2.92
N ALA A 41 11.54 -24.72 3.86
CA ALA A 41 10.57 -25.60 4.52
C ALA A 41 9.56 -26.23 3.54
N TYR A 42 9.14 -25.49 2.51
CA TYR A 42 8.25 -26.01 1.46
C TYR A 42 8.92 -27.09 0.61
N VAL A 43 10.19 -26.89 0.22
CA VAL A 43 10.99 -27.90 -0.51
C VAL A 43 11.10 -29.19 0.31
N GLU A 44 11.42 -29.07 1.60
CA GLU A 44 11.51 -30.21 2.52
C GLU A 44 10.15 -30.92 2.69
N PHE A 45 9.08 -30.17 2.92
CA PHE A 45 7.73 -30.70 3.12
C PHE A 45 7.18 -31.44 1.90
N THR A 46 7.47 -30.92 0.69
CA THR A 46 7.00 -31.53 -0.57
C THR A 46 7.89 -32.67 -1.06
N GLY A 47 9.08 -32.83 -0.48
CA GLY A 47 10.04 -33.87 -0.88
C GLY A 47 10.63 -33.65 -2.29
N ILE A 48 10.61 -32.42 -2.80
CA ILE A 48 11.26 -32.11 -4.08
C ILE A 48 12.77 -31.97 -3.88
N ASP A 49 13.58 -32.53 -4.78
CA ASP A 49 15.05 -32.47 -4.70
C ASP A 49 15.62 -31.05 -4.85
N GLY A 50 14.78 -30.10 -5.29
CA GLY A 50 15.11 -28.70 -5.47
C GLY A 50 14.30 -28.06 -6.60
N ILE A 51 14.41 -26.74 -6.73
CA ILE A 51 13.65 -25.97 -7.70
C ILE A 51 14.51 -25.69 -8.93
N ASN A 52 14.19 -26.40 -10.02
CA ASN A 52 14.90 -26.27 -11.28
C ASN A 52 14.27 -25.16 -12.15
N ILE A 53 14.96 -24.01 -12.22
CA ILE A 53 14.56 -22.84 -13.00
C ILE A 53 14.59 -23.05 -14.51
N PHE A 54 15.23 -24.13 -15.01
CA PHE A 54 15.21 -24.47 -16.42
C PHE A 54 13.92 -25.19 -16.85
N LYS A 55 13.08 -25.62 -15.90
CA LYS A 55 11.75 -26.14 -16.22
C LYS A 55 10.85 -24.98 -16.64
N ALA A 56 10.23 -25.11 -17.81
CA ALA A 56 9.36 -24.08 -18.39
C ALA A 56 8.29 -23.58 -17.40
N ASN A 57 7.63 -24.50 -16.67
CA ASN A 57 6.55 -24.16 -15.75
C ASN A 57 7.06 -23.36 -14.54
N VAL A 58 8.26 -23.70 -14.02
CA VAL A 58 8.90 -22.97 -12.91
C VAL A 58 9.30 -21.57 -13.35
N LEU A 59 9.92 -21.45 -14.53
CA LEU A 59 10.34 -20.16 -15.08
C LEU A 59 9.13 -19.26 -15.39
N ALA A 60 8.06 -19.82 -15.95
CA ALA A 60 6.82 -19.10 -16.19
C ALA A 60 6.19 -18.60 -14.88
N ALA A 61 6.08 -19.46 -13.87
CA ALA A 61 5.55 -19.08 -12.56
C ALA A 61 6.41 -18.03 -11.85
N LEU A 62 7.74 -18.06 -12.02
CA LEU A 62 8.65 -17.04 -11.50
C LEU A 62 8.34 -15.66 -12.09
N PHE A 63 8.16 -15.55 -13.41
CA PHE A 63 7.80 -14.28 -14.04
C PHE A 63 6.41 -13.80 -13.62
N ILE A 64 5.42 -14.69 -13.59
CA ILE A 64 4.06 -14.34 -13.14
C ILE A 64 4.09 -13.84 -11.69
N GLY A 65 4.74 -14.57 -10.78
CA GLY A 65 4.90 -14.18 -9.38
C GLY A 65 5.64 -12.85 -9.22
N GLY A 66 6.70 -12.62 -10.01
CA GLY A 66 7.45 -11.36 -10.02
C GLY A 66 6.64 -10.14 -10.48
N MET A 67 5.59 -10.35 -11.30
CA MET A 67 4.70 -9.26 -11.72
C MET A 67 3.67 -8.88 -10.65
N ILE A 68 3.32 -9.77 -9.71
CA ILE A 68 2.27 -9.52 -8.71
C ILE A 68 2.53 -8.25 -7.88
N PRO A 69 3.74 -7.99 -7.34
CA PRO A 69 4.01 -6.74 -6.61
C PRO A 69 3.82 -5.48 -7.47
N VAL A 70 4.14 -5.55 -8.76
CA VAL A 70 3.98 -4.44 -9.70
C VAL A 70 2.50 -4.17 -9.96
N VAL A 71 1.70 -5.21 -10.20
CA VAL A 71 0.26 -5.11 -10.37
C VAL A 71 -0.41 -4.58 -9.09
N PHE A 72 -0.02 -5.10 -7.93
CA PHE A 72 -0.49 -4.61 -6.62
C PHE A 72 -0.22 -3.11 -6.47
N SER A 73 1.00 -2.68 -6.77
CA SER A 73 1.41 -1.28 -6.66
C SER A 73 0.62 -0.39 -7.62
N ALA A 74 0.41 -0.83 -8.86
CA ALA A 74 -0.37 -0.09 -9.86
C ALA A 74 -1.83 0.09 -9.43
N LEU A 75 -2.45 -0.96 -8.89
CA LEU A 75 -3.82 -0.89 -8.36
C LEU A 75 -3.88 0.09 -7.19
N ALA A 76 -2.99 -0.05 -6.20
CA ALA A 76 -2.97 0.82 -5.03
C ALA A 76 -2.74 2.30 -5.39
N MET A 77 -1.78 2.60 -6.28
CA MET A 77 -1.51 3.97 -6.73
C MET A 77 -2.68 4.58 -7.52
N ASN A 78 -3.33 3.79 -8.37
CA ASN A 78 -4.52 4.23 -9.11
C ASN A 78 -5.67 4.57 -8.15
N SER A 79 -5.91 3.73 -7.14
CA SER A 79 -6.93 3.95 -6.12
C SER A 79 -6.66 5.23 -5.30
N VAL A 80 -5.41 5.46 -4.89
CA VAL A 80 -5.01 6.71 -4.23
C VAL A 80 -5.23 7.92 -5.14
N GLY A 81 -4.89 7.81 -6.43
CA GLY A 81 -5.08 8.88 -7.41
C GLY A 81 -6.55 9.30 -7.56
N LYS A 82 -7.48 8.34 -7.63
CA LYS A 82 -8.93 8.61 -7.68
C LYS A 82 -9.43 9.31 -6.42
N ALA A 83 -9.11 8.75 -5.24
CA ALA A 83 -9.52 9.32 -3.96
C ALA A 83 -8.95 10.73 -3.74
N ALA A 84 -7.70 10.96 -4.13
CA ALA A 84 -7.06 12.26 -4.05
C ALA A 84 -7.74 13.29 -4.96
N MET A 85 -8.19 12.90 -6.16
CA MET A 85 -8.90 13.81 -7.05
C MET A 85 -10.25 14.24 -6.48
N GLU A 86 -11.01 13.29 -5.90
CA GLU A 86 -12.26 13.59 -5.19
C GLU A 86 -12.02 14.51 -3.99
N MET A 87 -10.97 14.25 -3.20
CA MET A 87 -10.56 15.10 -2.08
C MET A 87 -10.24 16.53 -2.53
N VAL A 88 -9.48 16.70 -3.62
CA VAL A 88 -9.12 18.02 -4.15
C VAL A 88 -10.36 18.76 -4.65
N GLN A 89 -11.28 18.07 -5.33
CA GLN A 89 -12.54 18.67 -5.78
C GLN A 89 -13.40 19.14 -4.60
N GLU A 90 -13.48 18.34 -3.54
CA GLU A 90 -14.23 18.69 -2.34
C GLU A 90 -13.62 19.88 -1.59
N VAL A 91 -12.30 19.90 -1.38
CA VAL A 91 -11.62 21.04 -0.75
C VAL A 91 -11.81 22.32 -1.58
N ARG A 92 -11.72 22.22 -2.91
CA ARG A 92 -11.98 23.37 -3.81
C ARG A 92 -13.42 23.85 -3.73
N ARG A 93 -14.39 22.93 -3.63
CA ARG A 93 -15.81 23.25 -3.44
C ARG A 93 -16.00 24.03 -2.13
N GLN A 94 -15.45 23.52 -1.02
CA GLN A 94 -15.56 24.17 0.29
C GLN A 94 -14.96 25.59 0.26
N PHE A 95 -13.77 25.78 -0.33
CA PHE A 95 -13.18 27.12 -0.47
C PHE A 95 -14.00 28.08 -1.33
N LYS A 96 -14.77 27.59 -2.31
CA LYS A 96 -15.56 28.43 -3.22
C LYS A 96 -16.95 28.75 -2.66
N GLU A 97 -17.59 27.78 -2.02
CA GLU A 97 -19.01 27.84 -1.65
C GLU A 97 -19.23 28.26 -0.19
N ILE A 98 -18.29 27.99 0.71
CA ILE A 98 -18.45 28.28 2.13
C ILE A 98 -17.73 29.62 2.44
N PRO A 99 -18.49 30.69 2.72
CA PRO A 99 -17.90 31.99 3.03
C PRO A 99 -17.14 31.93 4.36
N GLY A 100 -16.05 32.68 4.46
CA GLY A 100 -15.28 32.80 5.70
C GLY A 100 -14.15 31.78 5.84
N ILE A 101 -14.06 30.72 5.03
CA ILE A 101 -13.00 29.71 5.17
C ILE A 101 -11.62 30.33 4.87
N LEU A 102 -11.49 31.10 3.78
CA LEU A 102 -10.22 31.73 3.42
C LEU A 102 -9.87 32.88 4.37
N GLU A 103 -10.90 33.54 4.92
CA GLU A 103 -10.77 34.59 5.92
C GLU A 103 -10.55 34.04 7.35
N GLY A 104 -10.59 32.71 7.53
CA GLY A 104 -10.40 32.03 8.81
C GLY A 104 -11.57 32.19 9.81
N THR A 105 -12.72 32.70 9.36
CA THR A 105 -13.92 32.89 10.19
C THR A 105 -14.97 31.79 9.99
N GLY A 106 -14.89 31.06 8.87
CA GLY A 106 -15.76 29.93 8.52
C GLY A 106 -15.17 28.60 8.98
N THR A 107 -16.05 27.64 9.31
CA THR A 107 -15.66 26.29 9.73
C THR A 107 -15.73 25.33 8.53
N PRO A 108 -14.64 24.63 8.18
CA PRO A 108 -14.66 23.62 7.12
C PRO A 108 -15.49 22.39 7.46
N GLU A 109 -16.00 21.70 6.45
CA GLU A 109 -16.71 20.43 6.59
C GLU A 109 -15.71 19.26 6.62
N TYR A 110 -15.00 19.07 7.74
CA TYR A 110 -13.98 18.00 7.86
C TYR A 110 -14.53 16.60 7.63
N GLY A 111 -15.78 16.34 8.04
CA GLY A 111 -16.44 15.05 7.88
C GLY A 111 -16.52 14.59 6.42
N LYS A 112 -16.71 15.53 5.47
CA LYS A 112 -16.76 15.21 4.04
C LYS A 112 -15.45 14.63 3.52
N CYS A 113 -14.33 15.22 3.92
CA CYS A 113 -12.99 14.71 3.57
C CYS A 113 -12.74 13.33 4.19
N VAL A 114 -13.15 13.13 5.45
CA VAL A 114 -13.05 11.82 6.13
C VAL A 114 -13.87 10.77 5.39
N ASP A 115 -15.12 11.08 5.01
CA ASP A 115 -16.00 10.17 4.28
C ASP A 115 -15.42 9.75 2.94
N ILE A 116 -14.89 10.69 2.14
CA ILE A 116 -14.26 10.41 0.84
C ILE A 116 -13.11 9.41 1.02
N SER A 117 -12.16 9.72 1.92
CA SER A 117 -11.01 8.85 2.15
C SER A 117 -11.40 7.47 2.69
N THR A 118 -12.41 7.41 3.58
CA THR A 118 -12.87 6.17 4.20
C THR A 118 -13.57 5.26 3.18
N GLN A 119 -14.52 5.80 2.42
CA GLN A 119 -15.26 5.03 1.42
C GLN A 119 -14.33 4.51 0.31
N ALA A 120 -13.41 5.36 -0.16
CA ALA A 120 -12.43 4.97 -1.16
C ALA A 120 -11.49 3.88 -0.62
N ALA A 121 -10.95 4.04 0.59
CA ALA A 121 -10.05 3.05 1.19
C ALA A 121 -10.74 1.68 1.37
N LEU A 122 -11.95 1.63 1.91
CA LEU A 122 -12.68 0.39 2.15
C LEU A 122 -13.00 -0.35 0.85
N LYS A 123 -13.43 0.38 -0.18
CA LYS A 123 -13.80 -0.20 -1.47
C LYS A 123 -12.59 -0.67 -2.25
N GLU A 124 -11.57 0.17 -2.36
CA GLU A 124 -10.42 -0.06 -3.24
C GLU A 124 -9.41 -1.07 -2.65
N MET A 125 -9.35 -1.23 -1.31
CA MET A 125 -8.45 -2.20 -0.68
C MET A 125 -8.84 -3.67 -0.96
N MET A 126 -10.12 -3.94 -1.26
CA MET A 126 -10.62 -5.30 -1.45
C MET A 126 -9.92 -6.05 -2.58
N LEU A 127 -9.70 -5.40 -3.72
CA LEU A 127 -9.12 -6.06 -4.90
C LEU A 127 -7.63 -6.42 -4.69
N PRO A 128 -6.74 -5.48 -4.30
CA PRO A 128 -5.34 -5.82 -4.01
C PRO A 128 -5.20 -6.84 -2.88
N GLY A 129 -6.03 -6.76 -1.84
CA GLY A 129 -6.02 -7.71 -0.72
C GLY A 129 -6.49 -9.11 -1.11
N ALA A 130 -7.57 -9.22 -1.90
CA ALA A 130 -8.03 -10.51 -2.39
C ALA A 130 -7.01 -11.16 -3.33
N MET A 131 -6.32 -10.35 -4.16
CA MET A 131 -5.31 -10.83 -5.10
C MET A 131 -4.15 -11.53 -4.39
N THR A 132 -3.64 -11.00 -3.28
CA THR A 132 -2.50 -11.59 -2.56
C THR A 132 -2.82 -12.93 -1.91
N ILE A 133 -4.07 -13.13 -1.48
CA ILE A 133 -4.56 -14.38 -0.87
C ILE A 133 -4.94 -15.40 -1.94
N ALA A 134 -5.66 -14.97 -2.97
CA ALA A 134 -6.15 -15.85 -4.02
C ALA A 134 -5.03 -16.35 -4.94
N PHE A 135 -4.00 -15.53 -5.19
CA PHE A 135 -2.96 -15.87 -6.17
C PHE A 135 -2.22 -17.19 -5.87
N PRO A 136 -1.69 -17.43 -4.64
CA PRO A 136 -1.07 -18.71 -4.32
C PRO A 136 -2.01 -19.91 -4.43
N LEU A 137 -3.29 -19.74 -4.08
CA LEU A 137 -4.31 -20.78 -4.17
C LEU A 137 -4.59 -21.16 -5.64
N VAL A 138 -4.71 -20.16 -6.51
CA VAL A 138 -4.94 -20.39 -7.95
C VAL A 138 -3.75 -21.10 -8.57
N ILE A 139 -2.52 -20.64 -8.30
CA ILE A 139 -1.30 -21.29 -8.82
C ILE A 139 -1.13 -22.72 -8.28
N GLY A 140 -1.51 -22.97 -7.03
CA GLY A 140 -1.41 -24.31 -6.42
C GLY A 140 -2.46 -25.30 -6.93
N LEU A 141 -3.64 -24.85 -7.35
CA LEU A 141 -4.74 -25.71 -7.80
C LEU A 141 -4.82 -25.86 -9.32
N VAL A 142 -4.35 -24.87 -10.08
CA VAL A 142 -4.35 -24.93 -11.55
C VAL A 142 -3.06 -25.60 -12.02
N PRO A 143 -3.13 -26.75 -12.72
CA PRO A 143 -1.94 -27.36 -13.30
C PRO A 143 -1.42 -26.46 -14.44
N LEU A 144 -0.24 -25.87 -14.20
CA LEU A 144 0.60 -25.19 -15.20
C LEU A 144 1.56 -26.19 -15.84
#